data_AF-N8NW89-F1
#
_entry.id   AF-N8NW89-F1
#
_cell.length_a   1.000
_cell.length_b   1.000
_cell.length_c   1.000
_cell.angle_alpha   90.00
_cell.angle_beta   90.00
_cell.angle_gamma   90.00
#
_symmetry.space_group_name_H-M   'P 1'
#
loop_
_entity.id
_entity.type
_entity.pdbx_description
1 polymer ?
#
loop_
_entity_poly.entity_id
_entity_poly.type
_entity_poly.pdbx_seq_one_letter_code
_entity_poly.pdbx_strand_id
1 'polypeptide(L)'
;MKQSTEQVKSYDAGDLTDAHSLAECHLKWSHLLIRHIKRNVEQNQLSDNLELLEFSDYIVGTFIEKHKAKSKMYEAEWCAQL
;
A
#
# COMPACT_ATOMS: atom_id res chain seq x y z
N MET A 1 -44.89 7.01 -6.69
CA MET A 1 -43.53 7.43 -6.31
C MET A 1 -42.59 6.29 -6.65
N LYS A 2 -41.73 6.44 -7.66
CA LYS A 2 -40.64 5.48 -7.88
C LYS A 2 -39.55 5.85 -6.87
N GLN A 3 -39.42 5.09 -5.79
CA GLN A 3 -38.22 5.15 -4.96
C GLN A 3 -37.06 4.68 -5.84
N SER A 4 -36.24 5.63 -6.30
CA SER A 4 -34.89 5.31 -6.74
C SER A 4 -34.14 4.89 -5.49
N THR A 5 -34.09 3.58 -5.22
CA THR A 5 -33.07 3.04 -4.33
C THR A 5 -31.77 3.10 -5.11
N GLU A 6 -31.12 4.27 -5.14
CA GLU A 6 -29.68 4.33 -5.34
C GLU A 6 -29.10 3.41 -4.28
N GLN A 7 -28.68 2.22 -4.71
CA GLN A 7 -27.98 1.29 -3.86
C GLN A 7 -26.66 1.99 -3.56
N VAL A 8 -26.59 2.69 -2.42
CA VAL A 8 -25.33 3.24 -1.90
C VAL A 8 -24.44 2.04 -1.73
N LYS A 9 -23.56 1.81 -2.71
CA LYS A 9 -22.57 0.77 -2.61
C LYS A 9 -21.72 1.11 -1.39
N SER A 10 -21.43 0.12 -0.58
CA SER A 10 -20.64 0.32 0.62
C SER A 10 -19.56 -0.74 0.60
N TYR A 11 -18.33 -0.33 0.85
CA TYR A 11 -17.27 -1.28 1.17
C TYR A 11 -17.75 -2.17 2.33
N ASP A 12 -17.59 -3.48 2.17
CA ASP A 12 -17.99 -4.41 3.22
C ASP A 12 -16.85 -4.63 4.23
N ALA A 13 -17.14 -5.41 5.27
CA ALA A 13 -16.13 -5.72 6.29
C ALA A 13 -14.93 -6.50 5.73
N GLY A 14 -15.11 -7.25 4.63
CA GLY A 14 -14.04 -7.94 3.92
C GLY A 14 -13.10 -6.96 3.23
N ASP A 15 -13.64 -6.00 2.49
CA ASP A 15 -12.85 -4.94 1.83
C ASP A 15 -11.97 -4.17 2.83
N LEU A 16 -12.55 -3.83 3.99
CA LEU A 16 -11.82 -3.14 5.06
C LEU A 16 -10.76 -4.05 5.71
N THR A 17 -11.06 -5.33 5.87
CA THR A 17 -10.10 -6.31 6.43
C THR A 17 -8.90 -6.51 5.51
N ASP A 18 -9.13 -6.59 4.20
CA ASP A 18 -8.06 -6.70 3.20
C ASP A 18 -7.20 -5.44 3.18
N ALA A 19 -7.83 -4.25 3.22
CA ALA A 19 -7.11 -2.98 3.31
C ALA A 19 -6.23 -2.90 4.57
N HIS A 20 -6.78 -3.31 5.74
CA HIS A 20 -6.03 -3.34 6.98
C HIS A 20 -4.87 -4.36 6.94
N SER A 21 -5.08 -5.54 6.37
CA SER A 21 -4.05 -6.57 6.24
C SER A 21 -2.89 -6.12 5.36
N LEU A 22 -3.20 -5.43 4.25
CA LEU A 22 -2.19 -4.83 3.37
C LEU A 22 -1.41 -3.72 4.09
N ALA A 23 -2.10 -2.83 4.82
CA ALA A 23 -1.47 -1.79 5.61
C ALA A 23 -0.52 -2.38 6.68
N GLU A 24 -0.96 -3.41 7.39
CA GLU A 24 -0.15 -4.10 8.39
C GLU A 24 1.12 -4.72 7.75
N CYS A 25 0.99 -5.35 6.59
CA CYS A 25 2.12 -5.91 5.86
C CYS A 25 3.16 -4.84 5.49
N HIS A 26 2.71 -3.70 4.94
CA HIS A 26 3.60 -2.58 4.59
C HIS A 26 4.31 -1.98 5.82
N LEU A 27 3.60 -1.86 6.95
CA LEU A 27 4.17 -1.38 8.20
C LEU A 27 5.22 -2.36 8.76
N LYS A 28 4.95 -3.66 8.72
CA LYS A 28 5.92 -4.70 9.12
C LYS A 28 7.18 -4.64 8.27
N TRP A 29 7.04 -4.53 6.95
CA TRP A 29 8.18 -4.42 6.05
C TRP A 29 9.02 -3.17 6.32
N SER A 30 8.36 -2.00 6.46
CA SER A 30 9.02 -0.74 6.80
C SER A 30 9.77 -0.83 8.13
N HIS A 31 9.15 -1.45 9.14
CA HIS A 31 9.78 -1.67 10.44
C HIS A 31 11.04 -2.55 10.35
N LEU A 32 11.00 -3.62 9.55
CA LEU A 32 12.13 -4.51 9.32
C LEU A 32 13.28 -3.81 8.60
N LEU A 33 12.99 -3.02 7.57
CA LEU A 33 13.97 -2.22 6.85
C LEU A 33 14.69 -1.24 7.80
N ILE A 34 13.92 -0.49 8.59
CA ILE A 34 14.48 0.45 9.58
C ILE A 34 15.37 -0.29 10.60
N ARG A 35 14.94 -1.45 11.08
CA ARG A 35 15.76 -2.28 11.99
C ARG A 35 17.08 -2.72 11.34
N HIS A 36 17.06 -3.13 10.08
CA HIS A 36 18.28 -3.52 9.36
C HIS A 36 19.22 -2.34 9.18
N ILE A 37 18.70 -1.18 8.75
CA ILE A 37 19.51 0.02 8.58
C ILE A 37 20.20 0.41 9.89
N LYS A 38 19.45 0.42 11.00
CA LYS A 38 20.01 0.73 12.33
C LYS A 38 21.12 -0.23 12.71
N ARG A 39 20.90 -1.55 12.53
CA ARG A 39 21.90 -2.57 12.81
C ARG A 39 23.17 -2.38 11.98
N ASN A 40 23.03 -2.12 10.68
CA ASN A 40 24.17 -1.90 9.80
C ASN A 40 24.96 -0.64 10.16
N VAL A 41 24.28 0.42 10.62
CA VAL A 41 24.96 1.62 11.17
C VAL A 41 25.78 1.26 12.41
N GLU A 42 25.22 0.50 13.35
CA GLU A 42 25.92 0.04 14.55
C GLU A 42 27.14 -0.84 14.22
N GLN A 43 27.08 -1.58 13.11
CA GLN A 43 28.14 -2.47 12.63
C GLN A 43 29.12 -1.79 11.64
N ASN A 44 28.96 -0.49 11.37
CA ASN A 44 29.74 0.28 10.40
C ASN A 44 29.70 -0.29 8.95
N GLN A 45 28.58 -0.92 8.58
CA GLN A 45 28.31 -1.51 7.26
C GLN A 45 27.46 -0.57 6.40
N LEU A 46 27.97 0.64 6.13
CA LEU A 46 27.21 1.68 5.45
C LEU A 46 26.96 1.41 3.95
N SER A 47 27.84 0.64 3.29
CA SER A 47 27.65 0.21 1.90
C SER A 47 26.38 -0.62 1.73
N ASP A 48 26.14 -1.54 2.66
CA ASP A 48 25.02 -2.48 2.60
C ASP A 48 23.68 -1.73 2.78
N ASN A 49 23.71 -0.61 3.50
CA ASN A 49 22.56 0.29 3.61
C ASN A 49 22.23 1.01 2.31
N LEU A 50 23.22 1.41 1.51
CA LEU A 50 22.97 2.07 0.23
C LEU A 50 22.23 1.14 -0.72
N GLU A 51 22.69 -0.11 -0.85
CA GLU A 51 22.04 -1.12 -1.70
C GLU A 51 20.61 -1.43 -1.22
N LEU A 52 20.42 -1.62 0.10
CA LEU A 52 19.10 -1.83 0.69
C LEU A 52 18.15 -0.66 0.45
N LEU A 53 18.63 0.57 0.53
CA LEU A 53 17.82 1.77 0.32
C LEU A 53 17.44 1.95 -1.15
N GLU A 54 18.36 1.74 -2.09
CA GLU A 54 18.08 1.81 -3.53
C GLU A 54 17.02 0.78 -3.95
N PHE A 55 17.16 -0.47 -3.49
CA PHE A 55 16.18 -1.51 -3.76
C PHE A 55 14.81 -1.18 -3.16
N SER A 56 14.81 -0.63 -1.94
CA SER A 56 13.60 -0.20 -1.25
C SER A 56 12.89 0.93 -1.99
N ASP A 57 13.63 1.92 -2.49
CA ASP A 57 13.09 3.05 -3.25
C ASP A 57 12.43 2.57 -4.55
N TYR A 58 13.08 1.67 -5.28
CA TYR A 58 12.51 1.06 -6.48
C TYR A 58 11.19 0.31 -6.21
N ILE A 59 11.16 -0.53 -5.18
CA ILE A 59 9.95 -1.29 -4.81
C ILE A 59 8.82 -0.35 -4.38
N VAL A 60 9.11 0.59 -3.48
CA VAL A 60 8.11 1.53 -2.95
C VAL A 60 7.57 2.40 -4.08
N GLY A 61 8.43 2.94 -4.95
CA GLY A 61 8.01 3.69 -6.12
C GLY A 61 7.09 2.87 -7.04
N THR A 62 7.44 1.62 -7.29
CA THR A 62 6.61 0.71 -8.11
C THR A 62 5.25 0.44 -7.46
N PHE A 63 5.20 0.23 -6.15
CA PHE A 63 3.95 0.02 -5.44
C PHE A 63 3.08 1.27 -5.42
N ILE A 64 3.66 2.46 -5.22
CA ILE A 64 2.92 3.73 -5.27
C ILE A 64 2.21 3.87 -6.62
N GLU A 65 2.93 3.66 -7.73
CA GLU A 65 2.34 3.80 -9.07
C GLU A 65 1.27 2.74 -9.33
N LYS A 66 1.49 1.48 -8.92
CA LYS A 66 0.46 0.43 -8.99
C LYS A 66 -0.79 0.78 -8.17
N HIS A 67 -0.63 1.28 -6.95
CA HIS A 67 -1.75 1.67 -6.09
C HIS A 67 -2.51 2.87 -6.65
N LYS A 68 -1.82 3.87 -7.21
CA LYS A 68 -2.47 4.99 -7.91
C LYS A 68 -3.29 4.50 -9.11
N ALA A 69 -2.74 3.60 -9.93
CA ALA A 69 -3.45 3.03 -11.07
C ALA A 69 -4.68 2.24 -10.61
N LYS A 70 -4.54 1.39 -9.59
CA LYS A 70 -5.63 0.57 -9.07
C LYS A 70 -6.73 1.42 -8.41
N SER A 71 -6.36 2.45 -7.66
CA SER A 71 -7.30 3.42 -7.09
C SER A 71 -8.11 4.12 -8.18
N LYS A 72 -7.49 4.53 -9.29
CA LYS A 72 -8.21 5.10 -10.43
C LYS A 72 -9.17 4.10 -11.08
N MET A 73 -8.77 2.83 -11.18
CA MET A 73 -9.64 1.77 -11.70
C MET A 73 -10.87 1.56 -10.80
N TYR A 74 -10.68 1.47 -9.49
CA TYR A 74 -11.79 1.32 -8.55
C TYR A 74 -12.74 2.52 -8.59
N GLU A 75 -12.22 3.74 -8.70
CA GLU A 75 -13.03 4.96 -8.89
C GLU A 75 -13.83 4.90 -10.20
N ALA A 76 -13.21 4.44 -11.29
CA ALA A 76 -13.88 4.29 -12.58
C ALA A 76 -14.95 3.19 -12.55
N GLU A 77 -14.68 2.03 -11.93
CA GLU A 77 -15.64 0.95 -11.72
C GLU A 77 -16.83 1.41 -10.88
N TRP A 78 -16.56 2.20 -9.84
CA TRP A 78 -17.60 2.80 -9.01
C TRP A 78 -18.50 3.73 -9.82
N CYS A 79 -17.91 4.67 -10.57
CA CYS A 79 -18.64 5.64 -11.38
C CYS A 79 -19.40 5.00 -12.56
N ALA A 80 -18.84 3.96 -13.19
CA ALA A 80 -19.42 3.28 -14.35
C ALA A 80 -20.62 2.39 -14.00
N GLN A 81 -20.82 2.09 -12.72
CA GLN A 81 -21.92 1.29 -12.24
C GLN A 81 -22.98 2.13 -11.50
N LEU A 82 -22.97 3.46 -11.68
CA LEU A 82 -24.04 4.43 -11.38
C LEU A 82 -24.79 4.76 -12.67
#